data_AF-A0A3D1GDD7-F1
#
_entry.id   AF-A0A3D1GDD7-F1
#
_cell.length_a   1.000
_cell.length_b   1.000
_cell.length_c   1.000
_cell.angle_alpha   90.00
_cell.angle_beta   90.00
_cell.angle_gamma   90.00
#
_symmetry.space_group_name_H-M   'P 1'
#
loop_
_entity.id
_entity.type
_entity.pdbx_description
1 polymer ?
#
loop_
_entity_poly.entity_id
_entity_poly.type
_entity_poly.pdbx_seq_one_letter_code
_entity_poly.pdbx_strand_id
1 'polypeptide(L)'
;MNSKLRLLILSCLVVFSLFISNDVAAQSKMNGKLYFDVNLPEPFYVVLNDDLINAQKISPGDTLSLPSGLYDITLISYFIDDEYFEQYVDANSITRIHRNYQKFRILHRSTFTQLENRANLAIKTDPGAEIFIDGEKVGIENSSLLLNPGKYTVKSVHPELGTITNKVKISYAETELLNRYHTNQSTRSPGLYFLPAGGYIITEQTNKVIFTYLTLSALGVSYFTIDNKLRESDYIYDHDRLRTLQKASLYTFGAVYLLTTIDGLRKPKGGYPGKEKSIFIDQAMIHGKSVPMAGLNISF
;
A
#
# COMPACT_ATOMS: atom_id res chain seq x y z
N MET A 1 18.59 24.95 -56.27
CA MET A 1 19.04 23.97 -55.25
C MET A 1 20.19 23.19 -55.83
N ASN A 2 21.38 23.28 -55.21
CA ASN A 2 22.67 22.88 -55.79
C ASN A 2 22.75 21.36 -55.99
N SER A 3 23.27 20.88 -57.13
CA SER A 3 23.30 19.44 -57.47
C SER A 3 24.08 18.61 -56.43
N LYS A 4 25.08 19.22 -55.79
CA LYS A 4 25.83 18.62 -54.66
C LYS A 4 24.97 18.39 -53.41
N LEU A 5 23.95 19.23 -53.16
CA LEU A 5 23.05 19.07 -52.02
C LEU A 5 22.06 17.91 -52.23
N ARG A 6 21.65 17.66 -53.48
CA ARG A 6 20.78 16.52 -53.82
C ARG A 6 21.49 15.18 -53.65
N LEU A 7 22.79 15.10 -53.97
CA LEU A 7 23.57 13.87 -53.82
C LEU A 7 23.79 13.50 -52.34
N LEU A 8 24.01 14.51 -51.48
CA LEU A 8 24.25 14.31 -50.05
C LEU A 8 22.98 13.87 -49.30
N ILE A 9 21.81 14.39 -49.69
CA ILE A 9 20.52 13.97 -49.11
C ILE A 9 20.17 12.54 -49.54
N LEU A 10 20.49 12.14 -50.78
CA LEU A 10 20.24 10.77 -51.25
C LEU A 10 21.16 9.75 -50.56
N SER A 11 22.43 10.09 -50.30
CA SER A 11 23.34 9.20 -49.56
C SER A 11 22.93 9.03 -48.10
N CYS A 12 22.42 10.09 -47.45
CA CYS A 12 21.90 9.98 -46.09
C CYS A 12 20.65 9.09 -46.01
N LEU A 13 19.74 9.17 -46.99
CA LEU A 13 18.52 8.36 -47.00
C LEU A 13 18.79 6.86 -47.21
N VAL A 14 19.78 6.50 -48.02
CA VAL A 14 20.17 5.08 -48.23
C VAL A 14 20.85 4.52 -46.99
N VAL A 15 21.73 5.29 -46.33
CA VAL A 15 22.35 4.87 -45.06
C VAL A 15 21.32 4.80 -43.93
N PHE A 16 20.33 5.69 -43.89
CA PHE A 16 19.25 5.63 -42.90
C PHE A 16 18.31 4.44 -43.13
N SER A 17 18.06 4.04 -44.39
CA SER A 17 17.27 2.83 -44.68
C SER A 17 17.99 1.52 -44.34
N LEU A 18 19.33 1.50 -44.38
CA LEU A 18 20.14 0.34 -43.98
C LEU A 18 20.28 0.20 -42.45
N PHE A 19 20.01 1.25 -41.68
CA PHE A 19 20.00 1.19 -40.21
C PHE A 19 18.62 0.86 -39.61
N ILE A 20 17.56 0.81 -40.40
CA ILE A 20 16.21 0.39 -39.94
C ILE A 20 16.01 -1.13 -40.11
N SER A 21 16.99 -1.86 -40.65
CA SER A 21 16.84 -3.31 -40.94
C SER A 21 17.42 -4.25 -39.89
N ASN A 22 17.98 -3.76 -38.78
CA ASN A 22 18.47 -4.63 -37.71
C ASN A 22 17.38 -4.84 -36.65
N ASP A 23 16.95 -6.09 -36.56
CA ASP A 23 16.25 -6.70 -35.43
C ASP A 23 14.79 -6.31 -35.18
N VAL A 24 13.93 -6.68 -36.12
CA VAL A 24 12.76 -7.46 -35.73
C VAL A 24 12.84 -8.79 -36.47
N ALA A 25 13.78 -9.62 -36.03
CA ALA A 25 13.64 -11.05 -36.20
C ALA A 25 12.33 -11.44 -35.51
N ALA A 26 11.26 -11.52 -36.29
CA ALA A 26 10.17 -12.44 -36.05
C ALA A 26 10.74 -13.86 -36.17
N GLN A 27 11.67 -14.23 -35.29
CA GLN A 27 11.80 -15.63 -34.90
C GLN A 27 10.41 -15.98 -34.40
N SER A 28 9.72 -16.86 -35.12
CA SER A 28 8.54 -17.53 -34.58
C SER A 28 8.97 -18.03 -33.21
N LYS A 29 8.50 -17.40 -32.14
CA LYS A 29 8.80 -17.81 -30.76
C LYS A 29 8.35 -19.25 -30.67
N MET A 30 9.28 -20.17 -30.80
CA MET A 30 8.98 -21.60 -30.75
C MET A 30 8.52 -21.86 -29.33
N ASN A 31 7.33 -22.43 -29.19
CA ASN A 31 6.77 -22.68 -27.87
C ASN A 31 7.39 -23.94 -27.27
N GLY A 32 7.77 -23.87 -25.99
CA GLY A 32 8.00 -25.02 -25.15
C GLY A 32 6.82 -25.28 -24.23
N LYS A 33 6.91 -26.34 -23.43
CA LYS A 33 5.91 -26.67 -22.39
C LYS A 33 6.58 -26.79 -21.04
N LEU A 34 6.02 -26.15 -20.02
CA LEU A 34 6.34 -26.40 -18.62
C LEU A 34 5.40 -27.47 -18.08
N TYR A 35 5.94 -28.57 -17.55
CA TYR A 35 5.18 -29.62 -16.86
C TYR A 35 5.42 -29.53 -15.36
N PHE A 36 4.36 -29.39 -14.57
CA PHE A 36 4.45 -29.21 -13.12
C PHE A 36 4.24 -30.53 -12.38
N ASP A 37 5.33 -31.14 -11.95
CA ASP A 37 5.36 -32.35 -11.11
C ASP A 37 5.58 -31.95 -9.66
N VAL A 38 4.52 -31.49 -9.02
CA VAL A 38 4.55 -30.96 -7.65
C VAL A 38 3.55 -31.67 -6.76
N ASN A 39 3.89 -31.86 -5.48
CA ASN A 39 3.01 -32.50 -4.50
C ASN A 39 2.09 -31.51 -3.75
N LEU A 40 1.71 -30.40 -4.42
CA LEU A 40 0.80 -29.40 -3.88
C LEU A 40 -0.66 -29.85 -4.01
N PRO A 41 -1.53 -29.56 -3.05
CA PRO A 41 -2.96 -29.79 -3.20
C PRO A 41 -3.54 -28.89 -4.29
N GLU A 42 -4.48 -29.43 -5.07
CA GLU A 42 -5.21 -28.68 -6.08
C GLU A 42 -6.30 -27.79 -5.47
N PRO A 43 -6.57 -26.63 -6.07
CA PRO A 43 -5.79 -25.97 -7.14
C PRO A 43 -4.63 -25.13 -6.58
N PHE A 44 -3.62 -24.84 -7.39
CA PHE A 44 -2.60 -23.82 -7.08
C PHE A 44 -2.42 -22.87 -8.27
N TYR A 45 -1.74 -21.75 -8.05
CA TYR A 45 -1.51 -20.73 -9.06
C TYR A 45 -0.04 -20.68 -9.48
N VAL A 46 0.18 -20.43 -10.76
CA VAL A 46 1.46 -20.07 -11.37
C VAL A 46 1.40 -18.62 -11.79
N VAL A 47 2.31 -17.81 -11.27
CA VAL A 47 2.55 -16.44 -11.74
C VAL A 47 3.85 -16.44 -12.53
N LEU A 48 3.82 -15.79 -13.69
CA LEU A 48 4.98 -15.64 -14.55
C LEU A 48 5.41 -14.17 -14.55
N ASN A 49 6.70 -13.92 -14.37
CA ASN A 49 7.32 -12.59 -14.44
C ASN A 49 6.57 -11.56 -13.60
N ASP A 50 6.23 -11.93 -12.36
CA ASP A 50 5.55 -11.07 -11.39
C ASP A 50 4.15 -10.57 -11.81
N ASP A 51 3.55 -11.16 -12.85
CA ASP A 51 2.25 -10.75 -13.39
C ASP A 51 1.07 -11.44 -12.70
N LEU A 52 0.78 -10.98 -11.49
CA LEU A 52 -0.29 -11.49 -10.63
C LEU A 52 -1.68 -11.40 -11.28
N ILE A 53 -1.92 -10.40 -12.12
CA ILE A 53 -3.20 -10.19 -12.82
C ILE A 53 -3.52 -11.38 -13.74
N ASN A 54 -2.49 -11.92 -14.40
CA ASN A 54 -2.57 -13.03 -15.35
C ASN A 54 -2.12 -14.37 -14.74
N ALA A 55 -2.17 -14.50 -13.41
CA ALA A 55 -1.91 -15.75 -12.71
C ALA A 55 -2.77 -16.89 -13.26
N GLN A 56 -2.16 -18.05 -13.48
CA GLN A 56 -2.81 -19.21 -14.08
C GLN A 56 -3.08 -20.25 -13.01
N LYS A 57 -4.34 -20.66 -12.88
CA LYS A 57 -4.77 -21.72 -11.98
C LYS A 57 -4.49 -23.06 -12.65
N ILE A 58 -3.68 -23.89 -12.01
CA ILE A 58 -3.26 -25.19 -12.55
C ILE A 58 -3.34 -26.29 -11.48
N SER A 59 -3.26 -27.53 -11.95
CA SER A 59 -3.21 -28.75 -11.15
C SER A 59 -1.87 -29.49 -11.35
N PRO A 60 -1.43 -30.32 -10.39
CA PRO A 60 -0.29 -31.21 -10.60
C PRO A 60 -0.48 -32.07 -11.85
N GLY A 61 0.55 -32.12 -12.68
CA GLY A 61 0.52 -32.82 -13.97
C GLY A 61 0.02 -31.98 -15.15
N ASP A 62 -0.48 -30.76 -14.92
CA ASP A 62 -0.81 -29.86 -16.02
C ASP A 62 0.45 -29.37 -16.74
N THR A 63 0.26 -28.98 -18.00
CA THR A 63 1.30 -28.34 -18.82
C THR A 63 0.92 -26.94 -19.23
N LEU A 64 1.87 -26.01 -19.11
CA LEU A 64 1.73 -24.64 -19.60
C LEU A 64 2.57 -24.41 -20.85
N SER A 65 1.95 -23.99 -21.95
CA SER A 65 2.66 -23.66 -23.19
C SER A 65 3.15 -22.22 -23.16
N LEU A 66 4.46 -22.02 -23.28
CA LEU A 66 5.10 -20.70 -23.26
C LEU A 66 6.12 -20.59 -24.39
N PRO A 67 6.37 -19.37 -24.92
CA PRO A 67 7.56 -19.13 -25.72
C PRO A 67 8.83 -19.64 -25.05
N SER A 68 9.81 -20.06 -25.84
CA SER A 68 11.13 -20.37 -25.29
C SER A 68 11.76 -19.14 -24.65
N GLY A 69 12.37 -19.28 -23.47
CA GLY A 69 13.01 -18.19 -22.75
C GLY A 69 13.15 -18.45 -21.25
N LEU A 70 13.81 -17.52 -20.55
CA LEU A 70 13.90 -17.50 -19.09
C LEU A 70 12.63 -16.87 -18.51
N TYR A 71 12.05 -17.51 -17.49
CA TYR A 71 10.87 -17.04 -16.77
C TYR A 71 11.12 -17.00 -15.28
N ASP A 72 10.65 -15.94 -14.64
CA ASP A 72 10.50 -15.87 -13.20
C ASP A 72 9.16 -16.51 -12.84
N ILE A 73 9.18 -17.60 -12.10
CA ILE A 73 7.99 -18.39 -11.77
C ILE A 73 7.72 -18.27 -10.28
N THR A 74 6.51 -17.88 -9.91
CA THR A 74 6.03 -17.98 -8.54
C THR A 74 4.92 -19.01 -8.43
N LEU A 75 5.09 -20.00 -7.56
CA LEU A 75 4.07 -20.97 -7.19
C LEU A 75 3.34 -20.51 -5.93
N ILE A 76 2.03 -20.39 -6.04
CA ILE A 76 1.17 -19.86 -4.99
C ILE A 76 0.13 -20.92 -4.63
N SER A 77 0.15 -21.38 -3.39
CA SER A 77 -0.83 -22.33 -2.86
C SER A 77 -1.18 -21.98 -1.42
N TYR A 78 -2.36 -22.38 -0.98
CA TYR A 78 -2.82 -22.18 0.40
C TYR A 78 -1.92 -22.86 1.46
N PHE A 79 -1.13 -23.86 1.06
CA PHE A 79 -0.40 -24.74 1.99
C PHE A 79 1.10 -24.48 2.10
N ILE A 80 1.62 -23.51 1.33
CA ILE A 80 3.03 -23.12 1.34
C ILE A 80 3.12 -21.60 1.30
N ASP A 81 4.28 -21.06 1.67
CA ASP A 81 4.63 -19.70 1.30
C ASP A 81 4.80 -19.61 -0.22
N ASP A 82 4.57 -18.43 -0.79
CA ASP A 82 4.80 -18.19 -2.21
C ASP A 82 6.26 -18.55 -2.57
N GLU A 83 6.45 -19.51 -3.46
CA GLU A 83 7.78 -19.97 -3.84
C GLU A 83 8.19 -19.37 -5.18
N TYR A 84 9.29 -18.61 -5.17
CA TYR A 84 9.89 -18.01 -6.35
C TYR A 84 11.07 -18.85 -6.87
N PHE A 85 11.13 -19.06 -8.19
CA PHE A 85 12.31 -19.59 -8.87
C PHE A 85 12.35 -19.22 -10.35
N GLU A 86 13.54 -19.22 -10.94
CA GLU A 86 13.72 -19.02 -12.38
C GLU A 86 13.73 -20.35 -13.12
N GLN A 87 13.14 -20.40 -14.31
CA GLN A 87 13.20 -21.55 -15.19
C GLN A 87 13.34 -21.14 -16.65
N TYR A 88 14.32 -21.73 -17.34
CA TYR A 88 14.41 -21.63 -18.78
C TYR A 88 13.51 -22.67 -19.45
N VAL A 89 12.69 -22.24 -20.42
CA VAL A 89 11.81 -23.08 -21.23
C VAL A 89 12.43 -23.28 -22.60
N ASP A 90 12.74 -24.53 -22.95
CA ASP A 90 13.33 -24.85 -24.26
C ASP A 90 12.27 -24.93 -25.36
N ALA A 91 12.63 -24.47 -26.55
CA ALA A 91 11.78 -24.55 -27.74
C ALA A 91 11.43 -26.00 -28.09
N ASN A 92 10.14 -26.25 -28.39
CA ASN A 92 9.62 -27.56 -28.81
C ASN A 92 9.92 -28.72 -27.84
N SER A 93 10.20 -28.41 -26.58
CA SER A 93 10.55 -29.38 -25.54
C SER A 93 9.55 -29.29 -24.37
N ILE A 94 9.58 -30.31 -23.50
CA ILE A 94 8.89 -30.28 -22.20
C ILE A 94 9.94 -30.11 -21.11
N THR A 95 9.91 -28.97 -20.46
CA THR A 95 10.70 -28.67 -19.26
C THR A 95 9.90 -29.09 -18.03
N ARG A 96 10.40 -30.06 -17.27
CA ARG A 96 9.73 -30.59 -16.06
C ARG A 96 10.20 -29.86 -14.81
N ILE A 97 9.25 -29.25 -14.11
CA ILE A 97 9.45 -28.70 -12.76
C ILE A 97 9.11 -29.80 -11.75
N HIS A 98 10.11 -30.31 -11.04
CA HIS A 98 9.91 -31.25 -9.95
C HIS A 98 10.19 -30.58 -8.61
N ARG A 99 9.17 -30.48 -7.75
CA ARG A 99 9.27 -29.87 -6.41
C ARG A 99 8.45 -30.68 -5.40
N ASN A 100 9.00 -30.85 -4.21
CA ASN A 100 8.35 -31.57 -3.12
C ASN A 100 8.31 -30.69 -1.87
N TYR A 101 7.10 -30.32 -1.46
CA TYR A 101 6.84 -29.46 -0.32
C TYR A 101 6.42 -30.26 0.89
N GLN A 102 6.98 -29.88 2.03
CA GLN A 102 6.49 -30.33 3.31
C GLN A 102 5.27 -29.50 3.68
N LYS A 103 4.12 -30.16 3.90
CA LYS A 103 2.88 -29.51 4.29
C LYS A 103 3.00 -29.04 5.74
N PHE A 104 3.22 -27.74 5.94
CA PHE A 104 3.13 -27.13 7.25
C PHE A 104 1.81 -26.37 7.38
N ARG A 105 1.26 -26.31 8.59
CA ARG A 105 -0.13 -25.84 8.83
C ARG A 105 -0.21 -24.54 9.60
N ILE A 106 0.92 -23.97 9.99
CA ILE A 106 0.96 -22.93 11.02
C ILE A 106 1.82 -21.79 10.46
N LEU A 107 1.14 -20.80 9.86
CA LEU A 107 1.64 -19.47 9.47
C LEU A 107 2.35 -19.33 8.10
N HIS A 108 1.69 -19.73 7.00
CA HIS A 108 2.15 -19.35 5.65
C HIS A 108 1.64 -17.97 5.24
N ARG A 109 2.52 -17.18 4.62
CA ARG A 109 2.19 -15.96 3.88
C ARG A 109 2.04 -16.34 2.41
N SER A 110 0.80 -16.60 2.02
CA SER A 110 0.45 -16.97 0.66
C SER A 110 -0.46 -15.94 0.04
N THR A 111 -0.18 -15.58 -1.21
CA THR A 111 -1.02 -14.67 -2.02
C THR A 111 -2.28 -15.37 -2.57
N PHE A 112 -2.48 -16.64 -2.23
CA PHE A 112 -3.57 -17.47 -2.74
C PHE A 112 -4.94 -16.82 -2.52
N THR A 113 -5.17 -16.23 -1.35
CA THR A 113 -6.47 -15.62 -1.02
C THR A 113 -6.75 -14.37 -1.87
N GLN A 114 -5.71 -13.58 -2.16
CA GLN A 114 -5.82 -12.39 -3.01
C GLN A 114 -6.14 -12.78 -4.47
N LEU A 115 -5.57 -13.88 -4.95
CA LEU A 115 -5.87 -14.43 -6.28
C LEU A 115 -7.29 -15.00 -6.39
N GLU A 116 -7.73 -15.78 -5.40
CA GLU A 116 -9.10 -16.30 -5.34
C GLU A 116 -10.13 -15.17 -5.26
N ASN A 117 -9.88 -14.16 -4.42
CA ASN A 117 -10.77 -13.01 -4.28
C ASN A 117 -10.63 -11.98 -5.40
N ARG A 118 -9.63 -12.13 -6.28
CA ARG A 118 -9.22 -11.15 -7.29
C ARG A 118 -9.07 -9.74 -6.68
N ALA A 119 -8.48 -9.67 -5.49
CA ALA A 119 -8.34 -8.42 -4.74
C ALA A 119 -7.14 -8.44 -3.76
N ASN A 120 -6.22 -7.49 -3.96
CA ASN A 120 -5.18 -7.13 -2.97
C ASN A 120 -5.20 -5.63 -2.60
N LEU A 121 -6.12 -4.86 -3.19
CA LEU A 121 -6.47 -3.51 -2.79
C LEU A 121 -7.99 -3.39 -2.68
N ALA A 122 -8.46 -2.97 -1.51
CA ALA A 122 -9.85 -2.59 -1.29
C ALA A 122 -9.91 -1.10 -0.94
N ILE A 123 -10.75 -0.35 -1.65
CA ILE A 123 -10.92 1.09 -1.48
C ILE A 123 -12.35 1.36 -1.07
N LYS A 124 -12.52 2.22 -0.07
CA LYS A 124 -13.84 2.73 0.34
C LYS A 124 -13.77 4.21 0.66
N THR A 125 -14.76 4.95 0.17
CA THR A 125 -14.86 6.41 0.27
C THR A 125 -16.34 6.85 0.37
N ASP A 126 -16.60 8.15 0.34
CA ASP A 126 -17.96 8.69 0.48
C ASP A 126 -18.86 8.26 -0.69
N PRO A 127 -20.18 8.15 -0.44
CA PRO A 127 -21.16 7.96 -1.49
C PRO A 127 -21.01 8.99 -2.62
N GLY A 128 -21.22 8.57 -3.86
CA GLY A 128 -21.06 9.41 -5.06
C GLY A 128 -19.63 9.82 -5.43
N ALA A 129 -18.60 9.42 -4.67
CA ALA A 129 -17.21 9.75 -5.02
C ALA A 129 -16.63 8.77 -6.05
N GLU A 130 -16.04 9.29 -7.12
CA GLU A 130 -15.36 8.51 -8.15
C GLU A 130 -13.94 8.13 -7.72
N ILE A 131 -13.55 6.88 -7.95
CA ILE A 131 -12.26 6.34 -7.56
C ILE A 131 -11.39 6.16 -8.80
N PHE A 132 -10.15 6.65 -8.72
CA PHE A 132 -9.14 6.51 -9.75
C PHE A 132 -7.85 5.90 -9.19
N ILE A 133 -7.20 5.04 -10.00
CA ILE A 133 -5.85 4.54 -9.74
C ILE A 133 -4.95 4.96 -10.89
N ASP A 134 -3.87 5.67 -10.56
CA ASP A 134 -2.92 6.22 -11.54
C ASP A 134 -3.57 6.98 -12.71
N GLY A 135 -4.75 7.57 -12.45
CA GLY A 135 -5.52 8.37 -13.40
C GLY A 135 -6.66 7.62 -14.10
N GLU A 136 -6.73 6.29 -13.99
CA GLU A 136 -7.79 5.47 -14.56
C GLU A 136 -8.95 5.30 -13.57
N LYS A 137 -10.19 5.49 -14.03
CA LYS A 137 -11.39 5.31 -13.19
C LYS A 137 -11.66 3.82 -12.97
N VAL A 138 -11.69 3.40 -11.71
CA VAL A 138 -11.86 1.99 -11.30
C VAL A 138 -13.16 1.70 -10.55
N GLY A 139 -13.90 2.73 -10.15
CA GLY A 139 -15.14 2.54 -9.38
C GLY A 139 -15.77 3.83 -8.89
N ILE A 140 -16.86 3.68 -8.15
CA ILE A 140 -17.58 4.76 -7.47
C ILE A 140 -17.89 4.24 -6.06
N GLU A 141 -17.60 5.04 -5.02
CA GLU A 141 -17.78 4.75 -3.58
C GLU A 141 -16.90 3.62 -3.02
N ASN A 142 -16.80 2.51 -3.74
CA ASN A 142 -15.99 1.36 -3.42
C ASN A 142 -15.36 0.72 -4.67
N SER A 143 -14.23 0.05 -4.49
CA SER A 143 -13.58 -0.74 -5.54
C SER A 143 -12.66 -1.79 -4.90
N SER A 144 -12.62 -2.99 -5.47
CA SER A 144 -11.72 -4.07 -5.07
C SER A 144 -10.97 -4.53 -6.32
N LEU A 145 -9.64 -4.53 -6.24
CA LEU A 145 -8.77 -4.72 -7.40
C LEU A 145 -7.61 -5.64 -7.06
N LEU A 146 -7.22 -6.45 -8.04
CA LEU A 146 -5.96 -7.18 -8.04
C LEU A 146 -4.95 -6.38 -8.87
N LEU A 147 -3.89 -5.91 -8.22
CA LEU A 147 -2.82 -5.13 -8.84
C LEU A 147 -1.49 -5.86 -8.67
N ASN A 148 -0.60 -5.74 -9.65
CA ASN A 148 0.78 -6.20 -9.46
C ASN A 148 1.45 -5.35 -8.36
N PRO A 149 2.35 -5.91 -7.54
CA PRO A 149 2.98 -5.14 -6.47
C PRO A 149 3.73 -3.92 -6.96
N GLY A 150 3.64 -2.84 -6.19
CA GLY A 150 4.11 -1.55 -6.64
C GLY A 150 3.58 -0.39 -5.81
N LYS A 151 3.83 0.82 -6.29
CA LYS A 151 3.32 2.06 -5.68
C LYS A 151 2.28 2.64 -6.60
N TYR A 152 1.10 2.88 -6.07
CA TYR A 152 -0.04 3.41 -6.80
C TYR A 152 -0.53 4.71 -6.18
N THR A 153 -1.05 5.60 -7.02
CA THR A 153 -1.72 6.82 -6.59
C THR A 153 -3.22 6.60 -6.68
N VAL A 154 -3.88 6.55 -5.53
CA VAL A 154 -5.33 6.47 -5.44
C VAL A 154 -5.91 7.87 -5.26
N LYS A 155 -6.81 8.25 -6.15
CA LYS A 155 -7.51 9.54 -6.12
C LYS A 155 -9.02 9.30 -5.97
N SER A 156 -9.63 9.98 -5.02
CA SER A 156 -11.09 10.03 -4.86
C SER A 156 -11.59 11.42 -5.21
N VAL A 157 -12.61 11.52 -6.07
CA VAL A 157 -13.19 12.79 -6.53
C VAL A 157 -14.68 12.79 -6.21
N HIS A 158 -15.10 13.67 -5.31
CA HIS A 158 -16.50 13.88 -4.98
C HIS A 158 -16.97 15.22 -5.57
N PRO A 159 -18.15 15.29 -6.22
CA PRO A 159 -18.63 16.49 -6.91
C PRO A 159 -18.67 17.72 -5.98
N GLU A 160 -19.16 17.54 -4.76
CA GLU A 160 -19.29 18.65 -3.79
C GLU A 160 -18.13 18.77 -2.79
N LEU A 161 -17.46 17.67 -2.45
CA LEU A 161 -16.51 17.60 -1.34
C LEU A 161 -15.04 17.66 -1.78
N GLY A 162 -14.81 17.85 -3.08
CA GLY A 162 -13.50 18.07 -3.67
C GLY A 162 -12.75 16.78 -4.02
N THR A 163 -11.43 16.79 -3.82
CA THR A 163 -10.54 15.68 -4.22
C THR A 163 -9.63 15.27 -3.08
N ILE A 164 -9.41 13.97 -2.94
CA ILE A 164 -8.43 13.37 -2.04
C ILE A 164 -7.44 12.55 -2.87
N THR A 165 -6.17 12.55 -2.46
CA THR A 165 -5.13 11.74 -3.10
C THR A 165 -4.28 11.05 -2.05
N ASN A 166 -4.06 9.75 -2.21
CA ASN A 166 -3.24 8.92 -1.34
C ASN A 166 -2.27 8.09 -2.18
N LYS A 167 -1.08 7.84 -1.64
CA LYS A 167 -0.13 6.89 -2.19
C LYS A 167 -0.22 5.60 -1.40
N VAL A 168 -0.41 4.49 -2.08
CA VAL A 168 -0.50 3.15 -1.48
C VAL A 168 0.61 2.29 -2.06
N LYS A 169 1.21 1.44 -1.23
CA LYS A 169 2.16 0.42 -1.66
C LYS A 169 1.46 -0.92 -1.60
N ILE A 170 1.31 -1.58 -2.73
CA ILE A 170 0.71 -2.91 -2.82
C ILE A 170 1.81 -3.96 -2.71
N SER A 171 1.52 -5.02 -1.96
CA SER A 171 2.37 -6.19 -1.80
C SER A 171 1.65 -7.46 -2.30
N TYR A 172 2.39 -8.55 -2.42
CA TYR A 172 1.84 -9.86 -2.79
C TYR A 172 0.90 -10.39 -1.69
N ALA A 173 1.42 -10.51 -0.46
CA ALA A 173 0.78 -11.31 0.58
C ALA A 173 -0.30 -10.59 1.41
N GLU A 174 -0.40 -9.26 1.32
CA GLU A 174 -1.27 -8.47 2.19
C GLU A 174 -2.28 -7.68 1.35
N THR A 175 -3.56 -7.77 1.76
CA THR A 175 -4.61 -6.94 1.18
C THR A 175 -4.56 -5.57 1.85
N GLU A 176 -4.32 -4.54 1.05
CA GLU A 176 -4.32 -3.17 1.51
C GLU A 176 -5.75 -2.61 1.53
N LEU A 177 -6.16 -2.09 2.69
CA LEU A 177 -7.47 -1.45 2.86
C LEU A 177 -7.31 0.06 2.94
N LEU A 178 -7.73 0.76 1.88
CA LEU A 178 -7.72 2.22 1.82
C LEU A 178 -9.11 2.79 2.10
N ASN A 179 -9.37 3.05 3.38
CA ASN A 179 -10.57 3.72 3.85
C ASN A 179 -10.28 5.21 4.03
N ARG A 180 -10.68 6.04 3.04
CA ARG A 180 -10.43 7.49 3.06
C ARG A 180 -11.66 8.26 2.58
N TYR A 181 -12.11 9.16 3.46
CA TYR A 181 -13.35 9.91 3.30
C TYR A 181 -13.10 11.41 3.27
N HIS A 182 -13.94 12.10 2.53
CA HIS A 182 -14.06 13.54 2.45
C HIS A 182 -14.78 14.11 3.66
N THR A 183 -15.70 13.35 4.25
CA THR A 183 -16.41 13.69 5.48
C THR A 183 -15.77 13.04 6.70
N ASN A 184 -15.85 13.71 7.84
CA ASN A 184 -15.35 13.17 9.09
C ASN A 184 -16.37 12.19 9.70
N GLN A 185 -16.02 10.91 9.75
CA GLN A 185 -16.88 9.85 10.31
C GLN A 185 -16.74 9.68 11.83
N SER A 186 -15.92 10.50 12.50
CA SER A 186 -15.69 10.40 13.94
C SER A 186 -16.98 10.63 14.75
N THR A 187 -17.20 9.81 15.78
CA THR A 187 -18.29 9.97 16.76
C THR A 187 -17.77 10.50 18.10
N ARG A 188 -16.50 10.93 18.13
CA ARG A 188 -15.88 11.45 19.35
C ARG A 188 -16.54 12.79 19.71
N SER A 189 -16.60 13.07 21.01
CA SER A 189 -17.25 14.28 21.52
C SER A 189 -16.64 15.56 20.91
N PRO A 190 -17.46 16.51 20.43
CA PRO A 190 -16.99 17.83 19.99
C PRO A 190 -16.21 18.58 21.08
N GLY A 191 -16.45 18.27 22.36
CA GLY A 191 -15.71 18.86 23.48
C GLY A 191 -14.20 18.60 23.41
N LEU A 192 -13.75 17.57 22.69
CA LEU A 192 -12.34 17.32 22.48
C LEU A 192 -11.66 18.44 21.69
N TYR A 193 -12.36 19.23 20.87
CA TYR A 193 -11.75 20.37 20.16
C TYR A 193 -11.19 21.45 21.11
N PHE A 194 -11.59 21.47 22.39
CA PHE A 194 -11.04 22.36 23.41
C PHE A 194 -9.77 21.81 24.07
N LEU A 195 -9.31 20.62 23.69
CA LEU A 195 -8.04 20.07 24.14
C LEU A 195 -6.94 20.39 23.11
N PRO A 196 -5.68 20.53 23.56
CA PRO A 196 -4.57 20.62 22.62
C PRO A 196 -4.52 19.33 21.81
N ALA A 197 -4.27 19.43 20.50
CA ALA A 197 -4.38 18.31 19.56
C ALA A 197 -5.76 17.62 19.51
N GLY A 198 -6.80 18.20 20.10
CA GLY A 198 -8.15 17.65 20.13
C GLY A 198 -8.72 17.32 18.77
N GLY A 199 -8.55 18.22 17.81
CA GLY A 199 -8.94 17.99 16.42
C GLY A 199 -8.16 16.84 15.77
N TYR A 200 -6.88 16.66 16.10
CA TYR A 200 -6.10 15.49 15.65
C TYR A 200 -6.60 14.18 16.26
N ILE A 201 -7.05 14.21 17.52
CA ILE A 201 -7.69 13.05 18.16
C ILE A 201 -9.00 12.71 17.43
N ILE A 202 -9.84 13.70 17.16
CA ILE A 202 -11.11 13.49 16.45
C ILE A 202 -10.87 12.92 15.05
N THR A 203 -9.84 13.40 14.36
CA THR A 203 -9.50 13.03 12.97
C THR A 203 -8.50 11.88 12.85
N GLU A 204 -8.17 11.23 13.98
CA GLU A 204 -7.28 10.07 14.08
C GLU A 204 -5.87 10.27 13.49
N GLN A 205 -5.34 11.49 13.62
CA GLN A 205 -3.98 11.85 13.21
C GLN A 205 -2.97 11.53 14.34
N THR A 206 -2.80 10.24 14.66
CA THR A 206 -2.02 9.76 15.82
C THR A 206 -0.62 10.36 15.93
N ASN A 207 0.12 10.46 14.83
CA ASN A 207 1.47 11.04 14.86
C ASN A 207 1.45 12.50 15.34
N LYS A 208 0.51 13.31 14.84
CA LYS A 208 0.38 14.71 15.27
C LYS A 208 -0.03 14.83 16.74
N VAL A 209 -0.90 13.93 17.22
CA VAL A 209 -1.27 13.83 18.64
C VAL A 209 -0.02 13.58 19.47
N ILE A 210 0.75 12.53 19.15
CA ILE A 210 1.97 12.15 19.88
C ILE A 210 2.96 13.31 19.93
N PHE A 211 3.30 13.90 18.78
CA PHE A 211 4.24 15.02 18.72
C PHE A 211 3.76 16.23 19.53
N THR A 212 2.48 16.56 19.49
CA THR A 212 1.92 17.68 20.26
C THR A 212 2.07 17.45 21.75
N TYR A 213 1.65 16.30 22.25
CA TYR A 213 1.74 15.99 23.67
C TYR A 213 3.18 15.87 24.16
N LEU A 214 4.07 15.23 23.38
CA LEU A 214 5.50 15.20 23.71
C LEU A 214 6.09 16.62 23.84
N THR A 215 5.73 17.52 22.92
CA THR A 215 6.19 18.92 22.95
C THR A 215 5.65 19.66 24.17
N LEU A 216 4.35 19.55 24.45
CA LEU A 216 3.74 20.19 25.61
C LEU A 216 4.29 19.64 26.93
N SER A 217 4.54 18.34 27.03
CA SER A 217 5.19 17.72 28.19
C SER A 217 6.62 18.25 28.38
N ALA A 218 7.42 18.34 27.31
CA ALA A 218 8.78 18.89 27.39
C ALA A 218 8.80 20.36 27.84
N LEU A 219 7.87 21.17 27.32
CA LEU A 219 7.70 22.57 27.74
C LEU A 219 7.24 22.68 29.19
N GLY A 220 6.32 21.81 29.62
CA GLY A 220 5.85 21.74 31.00
C GLY A 220 6.98 21.39 31.97
N VAL A 221 7.75 20.33 31.68
CA VAL A 221 8.93 19.94 32.48
C VAL A 221 9.96 21.07 32.54
N SER A 222 10.20 21.74 31.42
CA SER A 222 11.12 22.89 31.35
C SER A 222 10.64 24.04 32.23
N TYR A 223 9.34 24.37 32.18
CA TYR A 223 8.73 25.39 33.03
C TYR A 223 8.91 25.06 34.52
N PHE A 224 8.58 23.83 34.95
CA PHE A 224 8.73 23.42 36.35
C PHE A 224 10.18 23.40 36.82
N THR A 225 11.11 22.99 35.97
CA THR A 225 12.54 22.99 36.31
C THR A 225 13.06 24.41 36.47
N ILE A 226 12.64 25.35 35.61
CA ILE A 226 12.99 26.77 35.74
C ILE A 226 12.34 27.38 36.98
N ASP A 227 11.07 27.07 37.26
CA ASP A 227 10.37 27.53 38.47
C ASP A 227 11.07 27.06 39.74
N ASN A 228 11.51 25.79 39.79
CA ASN A 228 12.24 25.28 40.95
C ASN A 228 13.58 25.99 41.13
N LYS A 229 14.34 26.22 40.03
CA LYS A 229 15.59 27.00 40.08
C LYS A 229 15.38 28.46 40.50
N LEU A 230 14.27 29.08 40.09
CA LEU A 230 13.92 30.44 40.52
C LEU A 230 13.72 30.53 42.03
N ARG A 231 13.15 29.49 42.66
CA ARG A 231 12.95 29.43 44.11
C ARG A 231 14.25 29.23 44.89
N GLU A 232 15.25 28.58 44.28
CA GLU A 232 16.56 28.29 44.89
C GLU A 232 17.61 29.40 44.66
N SER A 233 17.36 30.35 43.75
CA SER A 233 18.35 31.35 43.32
C SER A 233 18.35 32.61 44.19
N ASP A 234 19.39 32.79 45.00
CA ASP A 234 19.62 34.00 45.83
C ASP A 234 20.26 35.19 45.07
N TYR A 235 20.79 34.97 43.85
CA TYR A 235 21.46 36.02 43.07
C TYR A 235 20.50 36.76 42.12
N ILE A 236 20.49 38.10 42.19
CA ILE A 236 19.61 38.98 41.40
C ILE A 236 19.79 38.79 39.87
N TYR A 237 21.03 38.63 39.39
CA TYR A 237 21.30 38.52 37.95
C TYR A 237 20.80 37.21 37.32
N ASP A 238 20.85 36.09 38.05
CA ASP A 238 20.31 34.81 37.55
C ASP A 238 18.77 34.80 37.62
N HIS A 239 18.20 35.53 38.57
CA HIS A 239 16.75 35.64 38.75
C HIS A 239 16.03 36.24 37.54
N ASP A 240 16.53 37.36 36.99
CA ASP A 240 15.90 38.01 35.82
C ASP A 240 15.97 37.15 34.55
N ARG A 241 17.10 36.45 34.35
CA ARG A 241 17.27 35.53 33.23
C ARG A 241 16.32 34.35 33.34
N LEU A 242 16.25 33.69 34.50
CA LEU A 242 15.37 32.56 34.73
C LEU A 242 13.89 32.96 34.59
N ARG A 243 13.51 34.14 35.06
CA ARG A 243 12.14 34.67 34.90
C ARG A 243 11.79 34.93 33.44
N THR A 244 12.75 35.41 32.66
CA THR A 244 12.59 35.60 31.21
C THR A 244 12.40 34.24 30.52
N LEU A 245 13.18 33.23 30.87
CA LEU A 245 13.05 31.86 30.35
C LEU A 245 11.72 31.20 30.74
N GLN A 246 11.24 31.42 31.97
CA GLN A 246 9.94 30.93 32.45
C GLN A 246 8.78 31.55 31.65
N LYS A 247 8.82 32.87 31.41
CA LYS A 247 7.82 33.54 30.57
C LYS A 247 7.87 33.00 29.14
N ALA A 248 9.07 32.83 28.58
CA ALA A 248 9.26 32.28 27.25
C ALA A 248 8.68 30.86 27.13
N SER A 249 8.91 29.97 28.10
CA SER A 249 8.36 28.61 28.08
C SER A 249 6.83 28.61 28.19
N LEU A 250 6.26 29.47 29.05
CA LEU A 250 4.81 29.62 29.17
C LEU A 250 4.16 30.16 27.89
N TYR A 251 4.74 31.19 27.26
CA TYR A 251 4.25 31.72 25.99
C TYR A 251 4.37 30.69 24.87
N THR A 252 5.48 29.94 24.82
CA THR A 252 5.67 28.87 23.84
C THR A 252 4.64 27.76 24.04
N PHE A 253 4.36 27.37 25.29
CA PHE A 253 3.33 26.39 25.63
C PHE A 253 1.95 26.85 25.13
N GLY A 254 1.57 28.09 25.44
CA GLY A 254 0.30 28.68 24.98
C GLY A 254 0.20 28.76 23.45
N ALA A 255 1.31 29.12 22.77
CA ALA A 255 1.36 29.17 21.32
C ALA A 255 1.21 27.77 20.69
N VAL A 256 1.92 26.75 21.19
CA VAL A 256 1.79 25.36 20.70
C VAL A 256 0.37 24.84 20.93
N TYR A 257 -0.21 25.09 22.10
CA TYR A 257 -1.60 24.74 22.38
C TYR A 257 -2.54 25.36 21.34
N LEU A 258 -2.46 26.67 21.11
CA LEU A 258 -3.37 27.37 20.21
C LEU A 258 -3.19 26.94 18.75
N LEU A 259 -1.93 26.83 18.29
CA LEU A 259 -1.61 26.42 16.92
C LEU A 259 -2.07 25.00 16.63
N THR A 260 -1.87 24.06 17.56
CA THR A 260 -2.28 22.66 17.36
C THR A 260 -3.79 22.48 17.44
N THR A 261 -4.48 23.27 18.26
CA THR A 261 -5.95 23.33 18.30
C THR A 261 -6.51 23.85 16.96
N ILE A 262 -6.00 24.97 16.46
CA ILE A 262 -6.45 25.55 15.17
C ILE A 262 -6.13 24.64 13.99
N ASP A 263 -4.91 24.09 13.92
CA ASP A 263 -4.55 23.16 12.84
C ASP A 263 -5.35 21.86 12.92
N GLY A 264 -5.74 21.42 14.12
CA GLY A 264 -6.62 20.28 14.32
C GLY A 264 -8.02 20.43 13.74
N LEU A 265 -8.49 21.66 13.51
CA LEU A 265 -9.78 21.93 12.86
C LEU A 265 -9.71 21.76 11.34
N ARG A 266 -8.51 21.72 10.75
CA ARG A 266 -8.35 21.61 9.30
C ARG A 266 -8.56 20.18 8.83
N LYS A 267 -9.22 20.03 7.67
CA LYS A 267 -9.37 18.75 6.98
C LYS A 267 -7.99 18.15 6.65
N PRO A 268 -7.74 16.87 6.97
CA PRO A 268 -6.50 16.22 6.58
C PRO A 268 -6.38 16.16 5.05
N LYS A 269 -5.19 16.43 4.50
CA LYS A 269 -4.96 16.40 3.04
C LYS A 269 -5.28 15.04 2.40
N GLY A 270 -5.04 13.95 3.13
CA GLY A 270 -5.32 12.57 2.68
C GLY A 270 -6.75 12.09 2.94
N GLY A 271 -7.63 12.94 3.46
CA GLY A 271 -8.96 12.54 3.92
C GLY A 271 -9.00 12.07 5.37
N TYR A 272 -10.21 11.88 5.86
CA TYR A 272 -10.48 11.25 7.15
C TYR A 272 -10.40 9.73 7.01
N PRO A 273 -9.76 9.02 7.95
CA PRO A 273 -9.80 7.56 7.95
C PRO A 273 -11.22 7.07 8.22
N GLY A 274 -11.58 5.95 7.61
CA GLY A 274 -12.84 5.26 7.90
C GLY A 274 -12.77 4.47 9.19
N LYS A 275 -13.92 4.28 9.84
CA LYS A 275 -14.06 3.51 11.08
C LYS A 275 -14.10 2.00 10.92
N GLU A 276 -14.22 1.50 9.70
CA GLU A 276 -14.30 0.07 9.48
C GLU A 276 -12.99 -0.60 9.92
N LYS A 277 -13.07 -1.30 11.06
CA LYS A 277 -12.24 -2.46 11.31
C LYS A 277 -12.47 -3.39 10.14
N SER A 278 -11.42 -3.60 9.36
CA SER A 278 -11.26 -4.67 8.38
C SER A 278 -12.48 -5.59 8.31
N ILE A 279 -13.39 -5.34 7.38
CA ILE A 279 -14.25 -6.41 6.87
C ILE A 279 -13.26 -7.30 6.11
N PHE A 280 -12.53 -8.14 6.85
CA PHE A 280 -12.04 -9.35 6.28
C PHE A 280 -13.27 -10.02 5.69
N ILE A 281 -13.22 -10.24 4.38
CA ILE A 281 -14.05 -11.23 3.73
C ILE A 281 -14.02 -12.45 4.65
N ASP A 282 -15.21 -12.77 5.15
CA ASP A 282 -15.48 -13.81 6.11
C ASP A 282 -14.70 -15.08 5.71
N GLN A 283 -13.58 -15.36 6.39
CA GLN A 283 -12.76 -16.56 6.19
C GLN A 283 -13.54 -17.84 6.58
N ALA A 284 -14.83 -17.74 6.91
CA ALA A 284 -15.70 -18.81 7.33
C ALA A 284 -16.76 -19.25 6.29
N MET A 285 -16.91 -18.58 5.13
CA MET A 285 -18.04 -18.86 4.22
C MET A 285 -17.73 -19.56 2.88
N ILE A 286 -16.55 -20.19 2.70
CA ILE A 286 -16.26 -20.94 1.45
C ILE A 286 -16.20 -22.46 1.63
N HIS A 287 -16.23 -23.02 2.83
CA HIS A 287 -16.40 -24.47 3.01
C HIS A 287 -17.55 -24.78 3.97
N GLY A 288 -18.59 -25.43 3.45
CA GLY A 288 -19.73 -25.97 4.19
C GLY A 288 -19.36 -27.10 5.15
N LYS A 289 -18.45 -26.85 6.08
CA LYS A 289 -18.22 -27.66 7.27
C LYS A 289 -18.14 -26.73 8.45
N SER A 290 -19.23 -26.71 9.21
CA SER A 290 -19.30 -26.15 10.56
C SER A 290 -18.15 -26.71 11.41
N VAL A 291 -17.13 -25.89 11.65
CA VAL A 291 -16.20 -26.14 12.75
C VAL A 291 -16.86 -25.55 14.01
N PRO A 292 -17.09 -26.33 15.07
CA PRO A 292 -17.70 -25.81 16.29
C PRO A 292 -16.76 -24.78 16.91
N MET A 293 -17.22 -23.52 16.97
CA MET A 293 -16.61 -22.46 17.75
C MET A 293 -16.61 -22.87 19.22
N ALA A 294 -15.45 -23.22 19.77
CA ALA A 294 -15.25 -23.24 21.21
C ALA A 294 -15.35 -21.80 21.71
N GLY A 295 -16.42 -21.51 22.46
CA GLY A 295 -16.72 -20.17 22.95
C GLY A 295 -15.61 -19.64 23.85
N LEU A 296 -14.96 -18.56 23.41
CA LEU A 296 -14.26 -17.65 24.29
C LEU A 296 -15.25 -16.53 24.66
N ASN A 297 -15.89 -16.69 25.80
CA ASN A 297 -16.72 -15.67 26.41
C ASN A 297 -15.79 -14.59 26.97
N ILE A 298 -15.70 -13.43 26.30
CA ILE A 298 -15.12 -12.23 26.89
C ILE A 298 -16.26 -11.23 27.05
N SER A 299 -16.78 -11.17 28.26
CA SER A 299 -17.67 -10.13 28.74
C SER A 299 -16.91 -8.82 28.93
N PHE A 300 -17.43 -7.74 28.32
CA PHE A 300 -17.30 -6.36 28.78
C PHE A 300 -18.66 -5.68 28.62
#